data_AF-A6KFA5-F1
#
_entry.id   AF-A6KFA5-F1
#
_cell.length_a   1.000
_cell.length_b   1.000
_cell.length_c   1.000
_cell.angle_alpha   90.00
_cell.angle_beta   90.00
_cell.angle_gamma   90.00
#
_symmetry.space_group_name_H-M   'P 1'
#
loop_
_entity.id
_entity.type
_entity.pdbx_description
1 polymer ?
#
loop_
_entity_poly.entity_id
_entity_poly.type
_entity_poly.pdbx_seq_one_letter_code
_entity_poly.pdbx_strand_id
1 'polypeptide(L)'
;MSNLESHSSILEQKLSSLDEEIGRLELECETVKQENTRLQSVVDNQKYSIADIERINHEKNELQQTINKLTKDLEAEQQQMWNEELKYARGKEAIEAQLAEYHKLARKLKLIPKGAENSKGYDFEIKFNPEAGANCLVKYRTQVYAPLKELLNEIEEEINKALNKKMGLEDTLEQLNTVKTESKRAVRMLKEEVQKLDDLYQQKVKEAEEEDKKCASELDSLEKHKHLLESAVNEGLSEAMGELDAVQREYQLAVQTTTEERRKVGNNLQRLLEMVATHVGSLEKHLEEQIVKADREYEECTSEDLLENIRRIAEKYKSNAAQLKAPDK
;
A
#
# COMPACT_ATOMS: atom_id res chain seq x y z
N MET A 1 49.39 27.31 186.83
CA MET A 1 49.86 28.34 185.88
C MET A 1 49.96 27.79 184.45
N SER A 2 50.54 26.60 184.24
CA SER A 2 50.63 25.95 182.90
C SER A 2 49.30 25.74 182.13
N ASN A 3 48.18 25.40 182.79
CA ASN A 3 46.88 25.26 182.10
C ASN A 3 46.29 26.60 181.63
N LEU A 4 46.57 27.71 182.32
CA LEU A 4 46.07 29.03 181.95
C LEU A 4 46.85 29.60 180.76
N GLU A 5 48.18 29.40 180.74
CA GLU A 5 49.04 29.75 179.60
C GLU A 5 48.71 28.94 178.35
N SER A 6 48.46 27.63 178.48
CA SER A 6 48.01 26.79 177.35
C SER A 6 46.66 27.26 176.78
N HIS A 7 45.70 27.58 177.66
CA HIS A 7 44.40 28.09 177.22
C HIS A 7 44.49 29.50 176.61
N SER A 8 45.39 30.35 177.10
CA SER A 8 45.70 31.66 176.50
C SER A 8 46.32 31.51 175.11
N SER A 9 47.30 30.62 174.97
CA SER A 9 47.97 30.34 173.69
C SER A 9 47.01 29.74 172.64
N ILE A 10 46.08 28.87 173.05
CA ILE A 10 45.03 28.35 172.16
C ILE A 10 44.06 29.47 171.73
N LEU A 11 43.70 30.38 172.64
CA LEU A 11 42.86 31.53 172.31
C LEU A 11 43.58 32.48 171.35
N GLU A 12 44.86 32.77 171.57
CA GLU A 12 45.69 33.58 170.66
C GLU A 12 45.84 32.94 169.28
N GLN A 13 46.06 31.62 169.21
CA GLN A 13 46.14 30.89 167.95
C GLN A 13 44.80 30.92 167.20
N LYS A 14 43.68 30.77 167.91
CA LYS A 14 42.34 30.90 167.32
C LYS A 14 42.08 32.32 166.83
N LEU A 15 42.47 33.33 167.60
CA LEU A 15 42.39 34.74 167.22
C LEU A 15 43.20 35.00 165.95
N SER A 16 44.45 34.53 165.90
CA SER A 16 45.31 34.63 164.71
C SER A 16 44.72 33.90 163.50
N SER A 17 44.14 32.70 163.69
CA SER A 17 43.50 31.97 162.58
C SER A 17 42.24 32.65 162.07
N LEU A 18 41.47 33.29 162.97
CA LEU A 18 40.29 34.06 162.62
C LEU A 18 40.68 35.36 161.91
N ASP A 19 41.74 36.04 162.33
CA ASP A 19 42.27 37.24 161.64
C ASP A 19 42.79 36.90 160.24
N GLU A 20 43.49 35.77 160.08
CA GLU A 20 43.90 35.28 158.76
C GLU A 20 42.69 34.91 157.89
N GLU A 21 41.65 34.30 158.47
CA GLU A 21 40.42 33.96 157.75
C GLU A 21 39.61 35.20 157.37
N ILE A 22 39.52 36.20 158.26
CA ILE A 22 38.94 37.51 158.00
C ILE A 22 39.71 38.18 156.86
N GLY A 23 41.05 38.21 156.91
CA GLY A 23 41.87 38.78 155.83
C GLY A 23 41.70 38.06 154.49
N ARG A 24 41.55 36.73 154.49
CA ARG A 24 41.23 35.96 153.27
C ARG A 24 39.85 36.32 152.73
N LEU A 25 38.83 36.37 153.59
CA LEU A 25 37.47 36.71 153.20
C LEU A 25 37.35 38.18 152.73
N GLU A 26 38.11 39.09 153.32
CA GLU A 26 38.20 40.48 152.88
C GLU A 26 38.82 40.59 151.48
N LEU A 27 39.88 39.84 151.21
CA LEU A 27 40.50 39.78 149.88
C LEU A 27 39.56 39.16 148.84
N GLU A 28 38.86 38.08 149.18
CA GLU A 28 37.86 37.46 148.31
C GLU A 28 36.69 38.43 148.04
N CYS A 29 36.20 39.12 149.07
CA CYS A 29 35.17 40.13 148.94
C CYS A 29 35.59 41.27 148.02
N GLU A 30 36.84 41.74 148.15
CA GLU A 30 37.39 42.78 147.29
C GLU A 30 37.54 42.30 145.83
N THR A 31 37.97 41.05 145.62
CA THR A 31 38.07 40.44 144.29
C THR A 31 36.69 40.34 143.63
N VAL A 32 35.67 39.91 144.37
CA VAL A 32 34.29 39.84 143.88
C VAL A 32 33.73 41.23 143.57
N LYS A 33 34.04 42.26 144.38
CA LYS A 33 33.64 43.65 144.10
C LYS A 33 34.27 44.18 142.82
N GLN A 34 35.56 43.92 142.61
CA GLN A 34 36.27 44.31 141.39
C GLN A 34 35.68 43.61 140.16
N GLU A 35 35.41 42.31 140.26
CA GLU A 35 34.78 41.55 139.18
C GLU A 35 33.34 42.03 138.89
N ASN A 36 32.57 42.35 139.92
CA ASN A 36 31.22 42.89 139.75
C ASN A 36 31.25 44.26 139.06
N THR A 37 32.19 45.13 139.45
CA THR A 37 32.40 46.43 138.79
C THR A 37 32.79 46.26 137.32
N ARG A 38 33.65 45.26 137.03
CA ARG A 38 34.06 44.92 135.67
C ARG A 38 32.87 44.43 134.84
N LEU A 39 32.06 43.51 135.37
CA LEU A 39 30.88 42.99 134.69
C LEU A 39 29.81 44.07 134.47
N GLN A 40 29.57 44.92 135.47
CA GLN A 40 28.67 46.05 135.33
C GLN A 40 29.14 46.99 134.23
N SER A 41 30.44 47.33 134.19
CA SER A 41 31.02 48.13 133.11
C SER A 41 30.86 47.47 131.73
N VAL A 42 30.97 46.14 131.63
CA VAL A 42 30.73 45.42 130.39
C VAL A 42 29.26 45.54 129.97
N VAL A 43 28.31 45.36 130.90
CA VAL A 43 26.86 45.48 130.63
C VAL A 43 26.49 46.91 130.24
N ASP A 44 26.98 47.91 130.95
CA ASP A 44 26.70 49.33 130.67
C ASP A 44 27.22 49.76 129.30
N ASN A 45 28.30 49.12 128.83
CA ASN A 45 28.90 49.39 127.52
C ASN A 45 28.39 48.46 126.41
N GLN A 46 27.46 47.53 126.69
CA GLN A 46 26.84 46.73 125.64
C GLN A 46 25.90 47.59 124.79
N LYS A 47 26.13 47.56 123.47
CA LYS A 47 25.36 48.34 122.50
C LYS A 47 24.02 47.71 122.13
N TYR A 48 23.85 46.42 122.38
CA TYR A 48 22.69 45.64 121.96
C TYR A 48 22.17 44.81 123.11
N SER A 49 20.85 44.83 123.29
CA SER A 49 20.18 43.93 124.21
C SER A 49 20.12 42.52 123.62
N ILE A 50 19.89 41.51 124.46
CA ILE A 50 19.62 40.13 124.04
C ILE A 50 18.46 40.10 123.03
N ALA A 51 17.42 40.89 123.26
CA ALA A 51 16.28 41.01 122.33
C ALA A 51 16.67 41.60 120.97
N ASP A 52 17.65 42.52 120.92
CA ASP A 52 18.16 43.06 119.66
C ASP A 52 18.93 41.98 118.89
N ILE A 53 19.73 41.16 119.57
CA ILE A 53 20.49 40.05 118.97
C ILE A 53 19.52 39.00 118.40
N GLU A 54 18.46 38.66 119.13
CA GLU A 54 17.42 37.74 118.66
C GLU A 54 16.69 38.28 117.43
N ARG A 55 16.31 39.57 117.43
CA ARG A 55 15.70 40.22 116.25
C ARG A 55 16.64 40.18 115.05
N ILE A 56 17.91 40.55 115.22
CA ILE A 56 18.91 40.52 114.13
C ILE A 56 19.08 39.10 113.59
N ASN A 57 19.12 38.09 114.45
CA ASN A 57 19.23 36.70 114.01
C ASN A 57 17.99 36.22 113.26
N HIS A 58 16.80 36.64 113.70
CA HIS A 58 15.55 36.35 113.00
C HIS A 58 15.54 36.99 111.60
N GLU A 59 15.80 38.30 111.51
CA GLU A 59 15.89 39.04 110.25
C GLU A 59 16.96 38.42 109.32
N LYS A 60 18.13 38.05 109.87
CA LYS A 60 19.18 37.37 109.11
C LYS A 60 18.70 36.02 108.54
N ASN A 61 17.95 35.24 109.32
CA ASN A 61 17.41 33.97 108.86
C ASN A 61 16.33 34.17 107.78
N GLU A 62 15.45 35.15 107.94
CA GLU A 62 14.44 35.50 106.92
C GLU A 62 15.09 35.99 105.61
N LEU A 63 16.10 36.86 105.70
CA LEU A 63 16.89 37.30 104.55
C LEU A 63 17.58 36.12 103.88
N GLN A 64 18.19 35.21 104.65
CA GLN A 64 18.82 34.02 104.08
C GLN A 64 17.81 33.11 103.38
N GLN A 65 16.61 32.95 103.92
CA GLN A 65 15.54 32.19 103.27
C GLN A 65 15.07 32.87 101.98
N THR A 66 14.95 34.20 101.98
CA THR A 66 14.58 34.98 100.79
C THR A 66 15.65 34.88 99.72
N ILE A 67 16.93 35.00 100.07
CA ILE A 67 18.05 34.78 99.15
C ILE A 67 17.97 33.38 98.57
N ASN A 68 17.82 32.35 99.39
CA ASN A 68 17.75 30.97 98.92
C ASN A 68 16.56 30.74 97.98
N LYS A 69 15.41 31.38 98.25
CA LYS A 69 14.24 31.31 97.38
C LYS A 69 14.50 32.00 96.04
N LEU A 70 14.97 33.26 96.06
CA LEU A 70 15.25 34.03 94.84
C LEU A 70 16.34 33.39 93.99
N THR A 71 17.36 32.79 94.60
CA THR A 71 18.38 32.02 93.88
C THR A 71 17.76 30.83 93.14
N LYS A 72 16.87 30.07 93.80
CA LYS A 72 16.17 28.94 93.15
C LYS A 72 15.23 29.41 92.04
N ASP A 73 14.49 30.49 92.25
CA ASP A 73 13.59 31.06 91.25
C ASP A 73 14.39 31.55 90.03
N LEU A 74 15.56 32.19 90.24
CA LEU A 74 16.46 32.62 89.18
C LEU A 74 17.03 31.44 88.39
N GLU A 75 17.49 30.38 89.06
CA GLU A 75 17.97 29.15 88.42
C GLU A 75 16.87 28.51 87.56
N ALA A 76 15.62 28.49 88.05
CA ALA A 76 14.48 27.96 87.31
C ALA A 76 14.17 28.80 86.05
N GLU A 77 14.14 30.13 86.15
CA GLU A 77 13.91 31.03 85.02
C GLU A 77 15.05 30.95 83.98
N GLN A 78 16.31 30.84 84.43
CA GLN A 78 17.44 30.62 83.54
C GLN A 78 17.33 29.29 82.79
N GLN A 79 16.95 28.21 83.48
CA GLN A 79 16.72 26.92 82.84
C GLN A 79 15.56 26.97 81.84
N GLN A 80 14.49 27.71 82.15
CA GLN A 80 13.37 27.92 81.25
C GLN A 80 13.80 28.70 80.00
N MET A 81 14.53 29.80 80.17
CA MET A 81 15.09 30.59 79.07
C MET A 81 15.95 29.72 78.15
N TRP A 82 16.87 28.94 78.72
CA TRP A 82 17.71 28.02 77.96
C TRP A 82 16.90 26.99 77.16
N ASN A 83 15.85 26.44 77.78
CA ASN A 83 14.97 25.49 77.11
C ASN A 83 14.22 26.14 75.92
N GLU A 84 13.78 27.40 76.06
CA GLU A 84 13.14 28.14 74.97
C GLU A 84 14.13 28.52 73.86
N GLU A 85 15.36 28.93 74.19
CA GLU A 85 16.42 29.17 73.22
C GLU A 85 16.75 27.90 72.41
N LEU A 86 16.82 26.74 73.09
CA LEU A 86 17.05 25.46 72.42
C LEU A 86 15.89 25.08 71.49
N LYS A 87 14.64 25.31 71.91
CA LYS A 87 13.46 25.10 71.05
C LYS A 87 13.50 26.02 69.83
N TYR A 88 13.82 27.29 70.04
CA TYR A 88 13.95 28.27 68.96
C TYR A 88 15.06 27.87 67.97
N ALA A 89 16.24 27.50 68.47
CA ALA A 89 17.36 27.06 67.63
C ALA A 89 17.01 25.83 66.79
N ARG A 90 16.39 24.81 67.40
CA ARG A 90 15.91 23.60 66.69
C ARG A 90 14.86 23.94 65.64
N GLY A 91 13.92 24.82 65.96
CA GLY A 91 12.90 25.28 65.01
C GLY A 91 13.51 26.01 63.81
N LYS A 92 14.49 26.88 64.07
CA LYS A 92 15.24 27.60 63.04
C LYS A 92 15.99 26.64 62.12
N GLU A 93 16.75 25.69 62.67
CA GLU A 93 17.46 24.67 61.89
C GLU A 93 16.50 23.83 61.01
N ALA A 94 15.35 23.43 61.56
CA ALA A 94 14.36 22.67 60.81
C ALA A 94 13.80 23.46 59.60
N ILE A 95 13.52 24.76 59.78
CA ILE A 95 13.06 25.63 58.69
C ILE A 95 14.17 25.82 57.65
N GLU A 96 15.41 26.05 58.07
CA GLU A 96 16.55 26.20 57.17
C GLU A 96 16.81 24.92 56.34
N ALA A 97 16.66 23.74 56.96
CA ALA A 97 16.76 22.46 56.26
C ALA A 97 15.66 22.30 55.20
N GLN A 98 14.41 22.62 55.53
CA GLN A 98 13.30 22.59 54.57
C GLN A 98 13.52 23.61 53.43
N LEU A 99 14.02 24.78 53.76
CA LEU A 99 14.34 25.82 52.79
C LEU A 99 15.43 25.39 51.81
N ALA A 100 16.47 24.71 52.31
CA ALA A 100 17.54 24.17 51.49
C ALA A 100 17.04 23.12 50.49
N GLU A 101 16.17 22.20 50.92
CA GLU A 101 15.56 21.21 50.03
C GLU A 101 14.61 21.87 49.01
N TYR A 102 13.83 22.87 49.44
CA TYR A 102 13.02 23.68 48.52
C TYR A 102 13.88 24.35 47.44
N HIS A 103 14.96 25.05 47.81
CA HIS A 103 15.84 25.71 46.85
C HIS A 103 16.54 24.71 45.92
N LYS A 104 16.93 23.55 46.44
CA LYS A 104 17.50 22.46 45.64
C LYS A 104 16.52 21.96 44.60
N LEU A 105 15.25 21.74 44.97
CA LEU A 105 14.20 21.36 44.03
C LEU A 105 13.92 22.47 43.02
N ALA A 106 13.78 23.71 43.48
CA ALA A 106 13.52 24.87 42.62
C ALA A 106 14.65 25.09 41.59
N ARG A 107 15.92 24.87 41.96
CA ARG A 107 17.05 24.90 41.01
C ARG A 107 16.97 23.75 40.00
N LYS A 108 16.64 22.52 40.44
CA LYS A 108 16.42 21.39 39.51
C LYS A 108 15.31 21.66 38.51
N LEU A 109 14.23 22.33 38.95
CA LEU A 109 13.12 22.76 38.11
C LEU A 109 13.42 24.04 37.31
N LYS A 110 14.64 24.59 37.39
CA LYS A 110 15.05 25.84 36.73
C LYS A 110 14.13 27.03 37.03
N LEU A 111 13.70 27.15 38.30
CA LEU A 111 12.90 28.26 38.80
C LEU A 111 13.75 29.33 39.50
N ILE A 112 14.88 28.93 40.09
CA ILE A 112 15.85 29.84 40.72
C ILE A 112 17.15 29.74 39.93
N PRO A 113 17.77 30.87 39.52
CA PRO A 113 17.45 32.28 39.86
C PRO A 113 16.28 32.88 39.05
N LYS A 114 15.91 34.14 39.34
CA LYS A 114 14.81 34.93 38.70
C LYS A 114 14.84 35.02 37.16
N GLY A 115 15.92 34.62 36.52
CA GLY A 115 16.05 34.54 35.06
C GLY A 115 16.17 33.12 34.51
N ALA A 116 15.95 32.11 35.34
CA ALA A 116 16.02 30.72 34.92
C ALA A 116 14.86 30.39 33.97
N GLU A 117 15.08 29.40 33.10
CA GLU A 117 14.19 29.05 31.98
C GLU A 117 12.70 28.96 32.35
N ASN A 118 12.39 28.33 33.50
CA ASN A 118 11.02 28.12 33.94
C ASN A 118 10.51 29.18 34.92
N SER A 119 11.35 30.16 35.27
CA SER A 119 11.01 31.17 36.28
C SER A 119 9.97 32.18 35.80
N LYS A 120 9.78 32.33 34.48
CA LYS A 120 8.93 33.37 33.84
C LYS A 120 9.15 34.79 34.42
N GLY A 121 10.36 35.08 34.92
CA GLY A 121 10.72 36.37 35.53
C GLY A 121 10.31 36.54 37.01
N TYR A 122 9.70 35.52 37.63
CA TYR A 122 9.37 35.52 39.05
C TYR A 122 10.56 35.11 39.91
N ASP A 123 10.66 35.70 41.10
CA ASP A 123 11.70 35.38 42.07
C ASP A 123 11.20 34.32 43.05
N PHE A 124 11.55 33.06 42.81
CA PHE A 124 11.17 31.95 43.69
C PHE A 124 12.13 31.77 44.88
N GLU A 125 13.16 32.62 45.06
CA GLU A 125 14.08 32.50 46.18
C GLU A 125 13.49 33.07 47.48
N ILE A 126 13.28 32.18 48.46
CA ILE A 126 12.89 32.57 49.82
C ILE A 126 14.15 32.86 50.64
N LYS A 127 14.23 34.07 51.23
CA LYS A 127 15.32 34.50 52.12
C LYS A 127 14.82 34.57 53.56
N PHE A 128 14.90 33.45 54.27
CA PHE A 128 14.36 33.35 55.63
C PHE A 128 15.02 34.38 56.57
N ASN A 129 14.17 35.21 57.21
CA ASN A 129 14.58 36.15 58.24
C ASN A 129 13.57 36.07 59.39
N PRO A 130 13.91 35.41 60.51
CA PRO A 130 12.99 35.22 61.62
C PRO A 130 12.60 36.53 62.33
N GLU A 131 13.47 37.56 62.27
CA GLU A 131 13.24 38.88 62.88
C GLU A 131 12.20 39.73 62.10
N ALA A 132 11.89 39.35 60.85
CA ALA A 132 10.99 40.12 59.98
C ALA A 132 9.49 39.98 60.35
N GLY A 133 9.17 39.12 61.32
CA GLY A 133 7.80 38.89 61.80
C GLY A 133 6.85 38.33 60.74
N ALA A 134 5.54 38.34 61.04
CA ALA A 134 4.51 37.69 60.21
C ALA A 134 4.37 38.28 58.79
N ASN A 135 4.82 39.51 58.56
CA ASN A 135 4.76 40.16 57.24
C ASN A 135 5.57 39.44 56.16
N CYS A 136 6.61 38.69 56.55
CA CYS A 136 7.39 37.90 55.60
C CYS A 136 6.57 36.78 54.94
N LEU A 137 5.60 36.18 55.65
CA LEU A 137 4.76 35.11 55.13
C LEU A 137 3.82 35.58 54.03
N VAL A 138 3.23 36.78 54.21
CA VAL A 138 2.38 37.40 53.18
C VAL A 138 3.22 37.67 51.92
N LYS A 139 4.45 38.19 52.10
CA LYS A 139 5.38 38.40 50.99
C LYS A 139 5.68 37.10 50.26
N TYR A 140 6.03 36.01 50.94
CA TYR A 140 6.32 34.74 50.26
C TYR A 140 5.09 34.12 49.59
N ARG A 141 3.90 34.30 50.17
CA ARG A 141 2.66 33.83 49.53
C ARG A 141 2.42 34.54 48.20
N THR A 142 2.64 35.85 48.14
CA THR A 142 2.47 36.63 46.91
C THR A 142 3.63 36.44 45.93
N GLN A 143 4.87 36.37 46.42
CA GLN A 143 6.08 36.26 45.61
C GLN A 143 6.27 34.86 45.01
N VAL A 144 5.97 33.81 45.78
CA VAL A 144 6.31 32.42 45.45
C VAL A 144 5.06 31.60 45.19
N TYR A 145 4.13 31.54 46.15
CA TYR A 145 3.00 30.62 46.07
C TYR A 145 2.03 30.97 44.95
N ALA A 146 1.62 32.23 44.82
CA ALA A 146 0.68 32.64 43.78
C ALA A 146 1.23 32.38 42.35
N PRO A 147 2.47 32.79 42.00
CA PRO A 147 3.02 32.48 40.67
C PRO A 147 3.25 30.99 40.44
N LEU A 148 3.65 30.21 41.46
CA LEU A 148 3.74 28.75 41.33
C LEU A 148 2.37 28.12 41.03
N LYS A 149 1.31 28.63 41.66
CA LYS A 149 -0.03 28.09 41.45
C LYS A 149 -0.56 28.45 40.06
N GLU A 150 -0.29 29.65 39.58
CA GLU A 150 -0.59 30.07 38.21
C GLU A 150 0.16 29.21 37.18
N LEU A 151 1.49 29.06 37.34
CA LEU A 151 2.31 28.19 36.49
C LEU A 151 1.79 26.75 36.44
N LEU A 152 1.40 26.20 37.60
CA LEU A 152 0.85 24.86 37.67
C LEU A 152 -0.45 24.73 36.87
N ASN A 153 -1.37 25.68 37.03
CA ASN A 153 -2.63 25.68 36.31
C ASN A 153 -2.40 25.83 34.78
N GLU A 154 -1.47 26.69 34.36
CA GLU A 154 -1.11 26.86 32.95
C GLU A 154 -0.55 25.55 32.34
N ILE A 155 0.34 24.87 33.06
CA ILE A 155 0.91 23.58 32.63
C ILE A 155 -0.20 22.52 32.55
N GLU A 156 -1.12 22.46 33.53
CA GLU A 156 -2.25 21.55 33.51
C GLU A 156 -3.17 21.81 32.29
N GLU A 157 -3.44 23.06 31.96
CA GLU A 157 -4.21 23.42 30.76
C GLU A 157 -3.49 23.04 29.47
N GLU A 158 -2.18 23.27 29.37
CA GLU A 158 -1.38 22.88 28.21
C GLU A 158 -1.35 21.36 28.03
N ILE A 159 -1.20 20.60 29.11
CA ILE A 159 -1.28 19.14 29.11
C ILE A 159 -2.65 18.69 28.58
N ASN A 160 -3.74 19.28 29.08
CA ASN A 160 -5.10 18.93 28.64
C ASN A 160 -5.31 19.26 27.14
N LYS A 161 -4.83 20.41 26.67
CA LYS A 161 -4.85 20.78 25.24
C LYS A 161 -4.07 19.77 24.39
N ALA A 162 -2.88 19.37 24.83
CA ALA A 162 -2.05 18.39 24.14
C ALA A 162 -2.71 17.00 24.10
N LEU A 163 -3.32 16.56 25.21
CA LEU A 163 -4.07 15.30 25.28
C LEU A 163 -5.26 15.29 24.33
N ASN A 164 -6.06 16.36 24.30
CA ASN A 164 -7.19 16.47 23.38
C ASN A 164 -6.74 16.46 21.91
N LYS A 165 -5.64 17.14 21.60
CA LYS A 165 -5.05 17.12 20.25
C LYS A 165 -4.56 15.72 19.87
N LYS A 166 -3.92 15.01 20.81
CA LYS A 166 -3.47 13.62 20.62
C LYS A 166 -4.66 12.71 20.29
N MET A 167 -5.74 12.80 21.05
CA MET A 167 -6.96 12.01 20.83
C MET A 167 -7.53 12.26 19.43
N GLY A 168 -7.66 13.53 19.02
CA GLY A 168 -8.13 13.85 17.66
C GLY A 168 -7.21 13.31 16.56
N LEU A 169 -5.89 13.29 16.77
CA LEU A 169 -4.95 12.68 15.83
C LEU A 169 -5.10 11.15 15.80
N GLU A 170 -5.31 10.50 16.93
CA GLU A 170 -5.57 9.05 17.02
C GLU A 170 -6.85 8.68 16.26
N ASP A 171 -7.94 9.45 16.41
CA ASP A 171 -9.20 9.24 15.66
C ASP A 171 -8.98 9.37 14.15
N THR A 172 -8.25 10.40 13.70
CA THR A 172 -7.95 10.57 12.27
C THR A 172 -7.06 9.44 11.72
N LEU A 173 -6.14 8.92 12.53
CA LEU A 173 -5.28 7.80 12.16
C LEU A 173 -6.10 6.51 12.02
N GLU A 174 -7.06 6.28 12.91
CA GLU A 174 -7.99 5.15 12.81
C GLU A 174 -8.83 5.24 11.53
N GLN A 175 -9.40 6.41 11.23
CA GLN A 175 -10.15 6.65 9.99
C GLN A 175 -9.29 6.44 8.73
N LEU A 176 -8.05 6.92 8.71
CA LEU A 176 -7.15 6.69 7.57
C LEU A 176 -6.81 5.21 7.41
N ASN A 177 -6.67 4.47 8.52
CA ASN A 177 -6.43 3.03 8.47
C ASN A 177 -7.64 2.26 7.91
N THR A 178 -8.88 2.62 8.28
CA THR A 178 -10.07 1.98 7.70
C THR A 178 -10.14 2.21 6.19
N VAL A 179 -9.96 3.45 5.73
CA VAL A 179 -9.91 3.79 4.30
C VAL A 179 -8.78 3.03 3.59
N LYS A 180 -7.59 2.97 4.19
CA LYS A 180 -6.45 2.20 3.64
C LYS A 180 -6.78 0.72 3.49
N THR A 181 -7.47 0.10 4.45
CA THR A 181 -7.87 -1.31 4.34
C THR A 181 -8.92 -1.52 3.25
N GLU A 182 -9.84 -0.57 3.07
CA GLU A 182 -10.83 -0.60 2.01
C GLU A 182 -10.19 -0.43 0.62
N SER A 183 -9.32 0.56 0.44
CA SER A 183 -8.57 0.72 -0.81
C SER A 183 -7.73 -0.51 -1.15
N LYS A 184 -7.10 -1.15 -0.15
CA LYS A 184 -6.38 -2.42 -0.35
C LYS A 184 -7.31 -3.55 -0.82
N ARG A 185 -8.53 -3.63 -0.29
CA ARG A 185 -9.55 -4.60 -0.75
C ARG A 185 -9.96 -4.31 -2.19
N ALA A 186 -10.25 -3.05 -2.53
CA ALA A 186 -10.61 -2.65 -3.89
C ALA A 186 -9.50 -2.97 -4.91
N VAL A 187 -8.24 -2.66 -4.60
CA VAL A 187 -7.09 -3.00 -5.45
C VAL A 187 -6.97 -4.50 -5.67
N ARG A 188 -7.23 -5.33 -4.65
CA ARG A 188 -7.21 -6.78 -4.78
C ARG A 188 -8.29 -7.27 -5.75
N MET A 189 -9.53 -6.79 -5.59
CA MET A 189 -10.64 -7.13 -6.47
C MET A 189 -10.34 -6.75 -7.93
N LEU A 190 -9.80 -5.54 -8.16
CA LEU A 190 -9.43 -5.10 -9.50
C LEU A 190 -8.32 -5.96 -10.11
N LYS A 191 -7.33 -6.38 -9.32
CA LYS A 191 -6.28 -7.30 -9.79
C LYS A 191 -6.85 -8.67 -10.19
N GLU A 192 -7.78 -9.21 -9.40
CA GLU A 192 -8.45 -10.46 -9.73
C GLU A 192 -9.28 -10.34 -11.01
N GLU A 193 -9.96 -9.21 -11.23
CA GLU A 193 -10.72 -8.98 -12.46
C GLU A 193 -9.83 -8.83 -13.69
N VAL A 194 -8.71 -8.10 -13.57
CA VAL A 194 -7.71 -8.00 -14.64
C VAL A 194 -7.16 -9.38 -15.00
N GLN A 195 -6.87 -10.23 -14.01
CA GLN A 195 -6.38 -11.58 -14.28
C GLN A 195 -7.40 -12.41 -15.06
N LYS A 196 -8.68 -12.38 -14.67
CA LYS A 196 -9.75 -13.09 -15.40
C LYS A 196 -9.88 -12.62 -16.84
N LEU A 197 -9.78 -11.31 -17.08
CA LEU A 197 -9.84 -10.75 -18.42
C LEU A 197 -8.62 -11.15 -19.26
N ASP A 198 -7.43 -11.22 -18.66
CA ASP A 198 -6.22 -11.69 -19.33
C ASP A 198 -6.34 -13.17 -19.70
N ASP A 199 -6.81 -14.02 -18.78
CA ASP A 199 -7.04 -15.45 -19.04
C ASP A 199 -8.06 -15.65 -20.18
N LEU A 200 -9.15 -14.87 -20.17
CA LEU A 200 -10.16 -14.89 -21.23
C LEU A 200 -9.60 -14.44 -22.58
N TYR A 201 -8.81 -13.36 -22.59
CA TYR A 201 -8.15 -12.86 -23.79
C TYR A 201 -7.20 -13.92 -24.37
N GLN A 202 -6.36 -14.53 -23.53
CA GLN A 202 -5.45 -15.61 -23.95
C GLN A 202 -6.21 -16.81 -24.52
N GLN A 203 -7.35 -17.18 -23.92
CA GLN A 203 -8.20 -18.23 -24.46
C GLN A 203 -8.74 -17.86 -25.85
N LYS A 204 -9.26 -16.64 -26.01
CA LYS A 204 -9.80 -16.17 -27.30
C LYS A 204 -8.75 -16.09 -28.40
N VAL A 205 -7.52 -15.70 -28.06
CA VAL A 205 -6.39 -15.73 -29.00
C VAL A 205 -6.10 -17.16 -29.46
N LYS A 206 -6.04 -18.13 -28.54
CA LYS A 206 -5.83 -19.55 -28.90
C LYS A 206 -6.94 -20.10 -29.79
N GLU A 207 -8.20 -19.83 -29.45
CA GLU A 207 -9.36 -20.23 -30.26
C GLU A 207 -9.27 -19.65 -31.69
N ALA A 208 -8.91 -18.37 -31.81
CA ALA A 208 -8.71 -17.73 -33.12
C ALA A 208 -7.55 -18.34 -33.91
N GLU A 209 -6.40 -18.60 -33.26
CA GLU A 209 -5.25 -19.27 -33.89
C GLU A 209 -5.57 -20.69 -34.36
N GLU A 210 -6.39 -21.44 -33.62
CA GLU A 210 -6.85 -22.77 -34.01
C GLU A 210 -7.80 -22.73 -35.21
N GLU A 211 -8.75 -21.81 -35.23
CA GLU A 211 -9.66 -21.62 -36.37
C GLU A 211 -8.90 -21.15 -37.61
N ASP A 212 -7.95 -20.21 -37.48
CA ASP A 212 -7.11 -19.75 -38.58
C ASP A 212 -6.30 -20.91 -39.19
N LYS A 213 -5.73 -21.80 -38.36
CA LYS A 213 -5.03 -23.01 -38.84
C LYS A 213 -5.96 -23.95 -39.60
N LYS A 214 -7.18 -24.13 -39.09
CA LYS A 214 -8.19 -24.97 -39.74
C LYS A 214 -8.61 -24.38 -41.09
N CYS A 215 -8.95 -23.09 -41.14
CA CYS A 215 -9.26 -22.39 -42.38
C CYS A 215 -8.10 -22.45 -43.39
N ALA A 216 -6.86 -22.29 -42.95
CA ALA A 216 -5.69 -22.43 -43.81
C ALA A 216 -5.56 -23.85 -44.41
N SER A 217 -5.82 -24.89 -43.61
CA SER A 217 -5.80 -26.28 -44.09
C SER A 217 -6.93 -26.60 -45.07
N GLU A 218 -8.13 -26.07 -44.81
CA GLU A 218 -9.27 -26.20 -45.72
C GLU A 218 -8.98 -25.47 -47.04
N LEU A 219 -8.40 -24.27 -46.99
CA LEU A 219 -8.03 -23.50 -48.17
C LEU A 219 -6.98 -24.23 -49.03
N ASP A 220 -5.93 -24.78 -48.42
CA ASP A 220 -4.92 -25.60 -49.13
C ASP A 220 -5.55 -26.85 -49.78
N SER A 221 -6.50 -27.50 -49.10
CA SER A 221 -7.21 -28.66 -49.66
C SER A 221 -8.08 -28.28 -50.87
N LEU A 222 -8.76 -27.13 -50.79
CA LEU A 222 -9.59 -26.61 -51.87
C LEU A 222 -8.75 -26.14 -53.06
N GLU A 223 -7.60 -25.52 -52.81
CA GLU A 223 -6.63 -25.12 -53.84
C GLU A 223 -6.12 -26.36 -54.61
N LYS A 224 -5.77 -27.44 -53.89
CA LYS A 224 -5.40 -28.73 -54.51
C LYS A 224 -6.52 -29.31 -55.35
N HIS A 225 -7.75 -29.31 -54.84
CA HIS A 225 -8.91 -29.83 -55.57
C HIS A 225 -9.19 -28.99 -56.83
N LYS A 226 -9.12 -27.66 -56.72
CA LYS A 226 -9.23 -26.74 -57.86
C LYS A 226 -8.19 -27.08 -58.93
N HIS A 227 -6.93 -27.25 -58.54
CA HIS A 227 -5.84 -27.56 -59.48
C HIS A 227 -6.03 -28.91 -60.19
N LEU A 228 -6.55 -29.93 -59.49
CA LEU A 228 -6.91 -31.22 -60.09
C LEU A 228 -8.03 -31.07 -61.10
N LEU A 229 -9.08 -30.31 -60.76
CA LEU A 229 -10.22 -30.07 -61.64
C LEU A 229 -9.79 -29.28 -62.88
N GLU A 230 -8.99 -28.21 -62.72
CA GLU A 230 -8.44 -27.44 -63.83
C GLU A 230 -7.59 -28.32 -64.76
N SER A 231 -6.73 -29.19 -64.20
CA SER A 231 -5.95 -30.14 -64.98
C SER A 231 -6.83 -31.10 -65.78
N ALA A 232 -7.84 -31.72 -65.14
CA ALA A 232 -8.73 -32.68 -65.79
C ALA A 232 -9.59 -32.02 -66.88
N VAL A 233 -10.10 -30.80 -66.63
CA VAL A 233 -10.85 -30.04 -67.64
C VAL A 233 -9.96 -29.67 -68.82
N ASN A 234 -8.72 -29.23 -68.58
CA ASN A 234 -7.78 -28.89 -69.65
C ASN A 234 -7.37 -30.12 -70.47
N GLU A 235 -7.15 -31.27 -69.82
CA GLU A 235 -6.85 -32.54 -70.48
C GLU A 235 -8.04 -33.00 -71.34
N GLY A 236 -9.25 -33.05 -70.77
CA GLY A 236 -10.47 -33.40 -71.50
C GLY A 236 -10.79 -32.43 -72.64
N LEU A 237 -10.52 -31.12 -72.48
CA LEU A 237 -10.62 -30.15 -73.56
C LEU A 237 -9.60 -30.45 -74.68
N SER A 238 -8.35 -30.74 -74.31
CA SER A 238 -7.30 -31.09 -75.28
C SER A 238 -7.61 -32.39 -76.02
N GLU A 239 -8.14 -33.40 -75.33
CA GLU A 239 -8.60 -34.65 -75.94
C GLU A 239 -9.75 -34.39 -76.92
N ALA A 240 -10.79 -33.67 -76.51
CA ALA A 240 -11.92 -33.33 -77.37
C ALA A 240 -11.51 -32.49 -78.58
N MET A 241 -10.56 -31.55 -78.43
CA MET A 241 -9.99 -30.81 -79.56
C MET A 241 -9.20 -31.73 -80.51
N GLY A 242 -8.42 -32.67 -79.97
CA GLY A 242 -7.68 -33.66 -80.76
C GLY A 242 -8.59 -34.62 -81.54
N GLU A 243 -9.68 -35.08 -80.92
CA GLU A 243 -10.72 -35.88 -81.57
C GLU A 243 -11.43 -35.09 -82.67
N LEU A 244 -11.81 -33.83 -82.39
CA LEU A 244 -12.42 -32.95 -83.38
C LEU A 244 -11.51 -32.76 -84.61
N ASP A 245 -10.23 -32.49 -84.40
CA ASP A 245 -9.24 -32.39 -85.48
C ASP A 245 -9.09 -33.69 -86.27
N ALA A 246 -9.17 -34.85 -85.59
CA ALA A 246 -9.12 -36.16 -86.24
C ALA A 246 -10.35 -36.40 -87.14
N VAL A 247 -11.55 -36.17 -86.61
CA VAL A 247 -12.80 -36.30 -87.35
C VAL A 247 -12.83 -35.31 -88.52
N GLN A 248 -12.34 -34.09 -88.34
CA GLN A 248 -12.26 -33.09 -89.41
C GLN A 248 -11.31 -33.54 -90.54
N ARG A 249 -10.17 -34.16 -90.20
CA ARG A 249 -9.26 -34.77 -91.20
C ARG A 249 -9.90 -35.94 -91.94
N GLU A 250 -10.59 -36.83 -91.25
CA GLU A 250 -11.31 -37.95 -91.88
C GLU A 250 -12.42 -37.47 -92.81
N TYR A 251 -13.19 -36.47 -92.38
CA TYR A 251 -14.22 -35.84 -93.21
C TYR A 251 -13.61 -35.22 -94.48
N GLN A 252 -12.50 -34.49 -94.36
CA GLN A 252 -11.79 -33.92 -95.52
C GLN A 252 -11.33 -35.02 -96.50
N LEU A 253 -10.77 -36.12 -96.00
CA LEU A 253 -10.36 -37.27 -96.82
C LEU A 253 -11.56 -37.93 -97.51
N ALA A 254 -12.66 -38.13 -96.80
CA ALA A 254 -13.90 -38.70 -97.36
C ALA A 254 -14.48 -37.81 -98.47
N VAL A 255 -14.47 -36.50 -98.30
CA VAL A 255 -14.89 -35.54 -99.34
C VAL A 255 -13.98 -35.61 -100.56
N GLN A 256 -12.65 -35.65 -100.38
CA GLN A 256 -11.70 -35.78 -101.51
C GLN A 256 -11.86 -37.09 -102.27
N THR A 257 -11.98 -38.21 -101.57
CA THR A 257 -12.16 -39.53 -102.19
C THR A 257 -13.49 -39.66 -102.92
N THR A 258 -14.60 -39.20 -102.31
CA THR A 258 -15.92 -39.23 -102.96
C THR A 258 -16.01 -38.31 -104.16
N THR A 259 -15.36 -37.13 -104.13
CA THR A 259 -15.29 -36.24 -105.31
C THR A 259 -14.47 -36.86 -106.44
N GLU A 260 -13.36 -37.53 -106.12
CA GLU A 260 -12.54 -38.24 -107.11
C GLU A 260 -13.26 -39.45 -107.71
N GLU A 261 -13.95 -40.26 -106.90
CA GLU A 261 -14.78 -41.36 -107.40
C GLU A 261 -15.94 -40.84 -108.25
N ARG A 262 -16.63 -39.76 -107.84
CA ARG A 262 -17.67 -39.12 -108.67
C ARG A 262 -17.10 -38.64 -110.01
N ARG A 263 -15.89 -38.10 -110.03
CA ARG A 263 -15.18 -37.70 -111.25
C ARG A 263 -14.88 -38.90 -112.16
N LYS A 264 -14.39 -40.02 -111.60
CA LYS A 264 -14.15 -41.26 -112.35
C LYS A 264 -15.43 -41.84 -112.95
N VAL A 265 -16.49 -41.94 -112.15
CA VAL A 265 -17.81 -42.41 -112.62
C VAL A 265 -18.34 -41.50 -113.72
N GLY A 266 -18.24 -40.17 -113.55
CA GLY A 266 -18.59 -39.19 -114.58
C GLY A 266 -17.84 -39.43 -115.88
N ASN A 267 -16.51 -39.59 -115.82
CA ASN A 267 -15.68 -39.87 -117.00
C ASN A 267 -16.05 -41.19 -117.68
N ASN A 268 -16.32 -42.25 -116.90
CA ASN A 268 -16.74 -43.54 -117.45
C ASN A 268 -18.10 -43.45 -118.16
N LEU A 269 -19.06 -42.72 -117.56
CA LEU A 269 -20.37 -42.50 -118.15
C LEU A 269 -20.27 -41.74 -119.47
N GLN A 270 -19.42 -40.71 -119.50
CA GLN A 270 -19.17 -39.94 -120.72
C GLN A 270 -18.57 -40.80 -121.83
N ARG A 271 -17.58 -41.64 -121.52
CA ARG A 271 -16.98 -42.58 -122.47
C ARG A 271 -17.99 -43.60 -123.00
N LEU A 272 -18.90 -44.10 -122.15
CA LEU A 272 -20.00 -44.97 -122.56
C LEU A 272 -20.96 -44.25 -123.51
N LEU A 273 -21.34 -43.01 -123.21
CA LEU A 273 -22.19 -42.19 -124.06
C LEU A 273 -21.55 -41.93 -125.44
N GLU A 274 -20.25 -41.63 -125.49
CA GLU A 274 -19.50 -41.50 -126.75
C GLU A 274 -19.50 -42.80 -127.56
N MET A 275 -19.36 -43.95 -126.90
CA MET A 275 -19.39 -45.27 -127.54
C MET A 275 -20.78 -45.60 -128.11
N VAL A 276 -21.85 -45.26 -127.38
CA VAL A 276 -23.23 -45.40 -127.86
C VAL A 276 -23.48 -44.46 -129.04
N ALA A 277 -23.06 -43.20 -128.95
CA ALA A 277 -23.23 -42.21 -130.01
C ALA A 277 -22.50 -42.63 -131.31
N THR A 278 -21.28 -43.14 -131.21
CA THR A 278 -20.53 -43.68 -132.35
C THR A 278 -21.20 -44.92 -132.96
N HIS A 279 -21.75 -45.82 -132.13
CA HIS A 279 -22.50 -46.97 -132.62
C HIS A 279 -23.80 -46.55 -133.32
N VAL A 280 -24.57 -45.62 -132.75
CA VAL A 280 -25.80 -45.08 -133.39
C VAL A 280 -25.47 -44.43 -134.72
N GLY A 281 -24.43 -43.58 -134.79
CA GLY A 281 -23.99 -42.98 -136.05
C GLY A 281 -23.56 -44.01 -137.10
N SER A 282 -22.99 -45.15 -136.67
CA SER A 282 -22.66 -46.25 -137.58
C SER A 282 -23.90 -46.99 -138.11
N LEU A 283 -24.95 -47.14 -137.28
CA LEU A 283 -26.22 -47.74 -137.69
C LEU A 283 -27.00 -46.82 -138.65
N GLU A 284 -27.03 -45.51 -138.39
CA GLU A 284 -27.65 -44.53 -139.29
C GLU A 284 -27.04 -44.62 -140.68
N LYS A 285 -25.70 -44.63 -140.76
CA LYS A 285 -24.99 -44.77 -142.05
C LYS A 285 -25.30 -46.09 -142.76
N HIS A 286 -25.40 -47.20 -142.02
CA HIS A 286 -25.76 -48.50 -142.60
C HIS A 286 -27.19 -48.53 -143.16
N LEU A 287 -28.14 -47.90 -142.48
CA LEU A 287 -29.52 -47.76 -142.95
C LEU A 287 -29.59 -46.92 -144.22
N GLU A 288 -28.83 -45.84 -144.28
CA GLU A 288 -28.78 -44.95 -145.45
C GLU A 288 -28.19 -45.66 -146.68
N GLU A 289 -27.17 -46.50 -146.49
CA GLU A 289 -26.62 -47.36 -147.54
C GLU A 289 -27.64 -48.40 -148.06
N GLN A 290 -28.50 -48.95 -147.19
CA GLN A 290 -29.56 -49.88 -147.58
C GLN A 290 -30.70 -49.20 -148.35
N ILE A 291 -31.07 -47.97 -147.98
CA ILE A 291 -32.09 -47.19 -148.68
C ILE A 291 -31.64 -46.92 -150.12
N VAL A 292 -30.40 -46.45 -150.31
CA VAL A 292 -29.82 -46.20 -151.65
C VAL A 292 -29.80 -47.46 -152.51
N LYS A 293 -29.59 -48.62 -151.89
CA LYS A 293 -29.56 -49.91 -152.59
C LYS A 293 -30.96 -50.33 -153.06
N ALA A 294 -31.98 -50.15 -152.23
CA ALA A 294 -33.36 -50.47 -152.56
C ALA A 294 -33.92 -49.57 -153.68
N ASP A 295 -33.57 -48.29 -153.70
CA ASP A 295 -34.00 -47.36 -154.76
C ASP A 295 -33.44 -47.74 -156.13
N ARG A 296 -32.19 -48.22 -156.18
CA ARG A 296 -31.53 -48.66 -157.42
C ARG A 296 -32.19 -49.93 -158.01
N GLU A 297 -32.61 -50.87 -157.17
CA GLU A 297 -33.30 -52.09 -157.61
C GLU A 297 -34.73 -51.84 -158.11
N TYR A 298 -35.36 -50.74 -157.67
CA TYR A 298 -36.72 -50.36 -158.10
C TYR A 298 -36.74 -49.74 -159.51
N GLU A 299 -35.73 -48.94 -159.87
CA GLU A 299 -35.63 -48.31 -161.21
C GLU A 299 -35.40 -49.35 -162.32
N GLU A 300 -34.62 -50.41 -162.07
CA GLU A 300 -34.25 -51.42 -163.07
C GLU A 300 -35.44 -52.30 -163.53
N CYS A 301 -36.49 -52.43 -162.70
CA CYS A 301 -37.65 -53.29 -162.98
C CYS A 301 -38.73 -52.61 -163.84
N THR A 302 -38.65 -51.29 -164.06
CA THR A 302 -39.71 -50.52 -164.74
C THR A 302 -39.43 -50.23 -166.23
N SER A 303 -38.34 -50.73 -166.81
CA SER A 303 -37.87 -50.35 -168.16
C SER A 303 -37.92 -51.42 -169.27
N GLU A 304 -38.56 -52.59 -169.11
CA GLU A 304 -38.71 -53.61 -170.20
C GLU A 304 -40.17 -53.79 -170.69
N ASP A 305 -40.39 -53.57 -172.00
CA ASP A 305 -41.68 -53.63 -172.72
C ASP A 305 -41.98 -55.05 -173.28
N LEU A 306 -42.96 -55.74 -172.69
CA LEU A 306 -43.25 -57.18 -172.90
C LEU A 306 -44.12 -57.52 -174.12
N LEU A 307 -44.54 -56.55 -174.96
CA LEU A 307 -45.52 -56.76 -176.03
C LEU A 307 -44.95 -56.91 -177.47
N GLU A 308 -43.63 -56.82 -177.65
CA GLU A 308 -42.94 -56.92 -178.96
C GLU A 308 -43.05 -58.34 -179.59
N ASN A 309 -43.01 -59.40 -178.78
CA ASN A 309 -42.86 -60.77 -179.26
C ASN A 309 -44.14 -61.37 -179.88
N ILE A 310 -45.33 -60.92 -179.49
CA ILE A 310 -46.60 -61.46 -180.01
C ILE A 310 -46.96 -60.80 -181.35
N ARG A 311 -46.61 -59.51 -181.53
CA ARG A 311 -46.84 -58.76 -182.78
C ARG A 311 -46.11 -59.41 -183.96
N ARG A 312 -44.90 -59.95 -183.72
CA ARG A 312 -44.07 -60.67 -184.71
C ARG A 312 -44.65 -62.01 -185.18
N ILE A 313 -45.46 -62.68 -184.35
CA ILE A 313 -46.05 -63.99 -184.70
C ILE A 313 -47.30 -63.80 -185.59
N ALA A 314 -48.07 -62.73 -185.39
CA ALA A 314 -49.26 -62.42 -186.17
C ALA A 314 -48.96 -62.08 -187.65
N GLU A 315 -47.82 -61.42 -187.94
CA GLU A 315 -47.44 -61.08 -189.31
C GLU A 315 -46.94 -62.29 -190.13
N LYS A 316 -46.29 -63.26 -189.47
CA LYS A 316 -45.71 -64.43 -190.14
C LYS A 316 -46.78 -65.38 -190.72
N TYR A 317 -47.94 -65.50 -190.08
CA TYR A 317 -49.04 -66.31 -190.61
C TYR A 317 -49.83 -65.61 -191.74
N LYS A 318 -49.86 -64.28 -191.75
CA LYS A 318 -50.52 -63.51 -192.82
C LYS A 318 -49.73 -63.56 -194.14
N SER A 319 -48.40 -63.70 -194.07
CA SER A 319 -47.54 -63.76 -195.26
C SER A 319 -47.59 -65.12 -196.00
N ASN A 320 -47.84 -66.23 -195.31
CA ASN A 320 -47.90 -67.55 -195.96
C ASN A 320 -49.26 -67.89 -196.57
N ALA A 321 -50.32 -67.13 -196.23
CA ALA A 321 -51.63 -67.26 -196.87
C ALA A 321 -51.74 -66.48 -198.20
N ALA A 322 -50.79 -65.60 -198.52
CA ALA A 322 -50.85 -64.69 -199.68
C ALA A 322 -50.06 -65.15 -200.92
N GLN A 323 -49.35 -66.29 -200.86
CA GLN A 323 -48.65 -66.86 -202.02
C GLN A 323 -49.46 -68.01 -202.65
N LEU A 324 -50.37 -67.62 -203.55
CA LEU A 324 -50.55 -68.20 -204.89
C LEU A 324 -51.54 -69.39 -205.06
N LYS A 325 -52.81 -69.03 -205.24
CA LYS A 325 -53.65 -69.51 -206.36
C LYS A 325 -53.71 -68.40 -207.43
N ALA A 326 -53.71 -68.81 -208.71
CA ALA A 326 -54.17 -68.15 -209.95
C ALA A 326 -53.08 -67.82 -211.03
N PRO A 327 -53.41 -67.78 -212.35
CA PRO A 327 -53.41 -68.95 -213.25
C PRO A 327 -52.90 -68.70 -214.71
N ASP A 328 -52.93 -69.78 -215.53
CA ASP A 328 -52.95 -69.93 -217.01
C ASP A 328 -51.71 -69.64 -217.90
N LYS A 329 -50.98 -70.72 -218.25
CA LYS A 329 -50.88 -71.28 -219.62
C LYS A 329 -50.39 -72.73 -219.61
#